data_AF-A0AAD9CK32-F1
#
_entry.id   AF-A0AAD9CK32-F1
#
_cell.length_a   1.000
_cell.length_b   1.000
_cell.length_c   1.000
_cell.angle_alpha   90.00
_cell.angle_beta   90.00
_cell.angle_gamma   90.00
#
_symmetry.space_group_name_H-M   'P 1'
#
loop_
_entity.id
_entity.type
_entity.pdbx_description
1 polymer ?
#
loop_
_entity_poly.entity_id
_entity_poly.type
_entity_poly.pdbx_seq_one_letter_code
_entity_poly.pdbx_strand_id
1 'polypeptide(L)'
;MANRFDILCMQETHIGPAQHRPTIPGMKLVAETRHRQYGSAVFSRPNLKIEEIWTHTTEGNMETITVALPNVSVTSVYKPPATPFLYTELPERCKRRFHISIGDFNAHSIGAMRTTTKMEMKLRPGLSPST
;
A
#
# COMPACT_ATOMS: atom_id res chain seq x y z
N MET A 1 -4.38 -23.75 9.28
CA MET A 1 -3.98 -23.33 7.92
C MET A 1 -2.87 -22.31 8.06
N ALA A 2 -1.76 -22.47 7.32
CA ALA A 2 -0.72 -21.45 7.27
C ALA A 2 -1.23 -20.25 6.46
N ASN A 3 -1.17 -19.04 7.02
CA ASN A 3 -1.39 -17.82 6.23
C ASN A 3 -0.30 -17.73 5.15
N ARG A 4 -0.69 -17.79 3.88
CA ARG A 4 0.24 -17.68 2.75
C ARG A 4 0.71 -16.25 2.46
N PHE A 5 0.05 -15.24 3.02
CA PHE A 5 0.35 -13.82 2.78
C PHE A 5 0.71 -13.10 4.08
N ASP A 6 1.78 -12.32 4.05
CA ASP A 6 2.15 -11.43 5.15
C ASP A 6 1.27 -10.19 5.19
N ILE A 7 1.07 -9.54 4.04
CA ILE A 7 0.21 -8.37 3.81
C ILE A 7 -0.70 -8.67 2.63
N LEU A 8 -1.98 -8.33 2.75
CA LEU A 8 -2.97 -8.35 1.67
C LEU A 8 -3.62 -6.98 1.55
N CYS A 9 -3.56 -6.39 0.36
CA CYS A 9 -4.19 -5.12 0.02
C CYS A 9 -5.46 -5.40 -0.79
N MET A 10 -6.59 -4.86 -0.36
CA MET A 10 -7.89 -4.97 -1.04
C MET A 10 -8.40 -3.58 -1.39
N GLN A 11 -8.89 -3.42 -2.61
CA GLN A 11 -9.61 -2.25 -3.10
C GLN A 11 -11.06 -2.64 -3.40
N GLU A 12 -11.92 -1.64 -3.62
CA GLU A 12 -13.35 -1.81 -3.92
C GLU A 12 -14.10 -2.66 -2.88
N THR A 13 -13.84 -2.42 -1.58
CA THR A 13 -14.52 -3.16 -0.51
C THR A 13 -16.02 -2.85 -0.41
N HIS A 14 -16.41 -1.63 -0.80
CA HIS A 14 -17.80 -1.13 -0.82
C HIS A 14 -18.49 -1.21 0.56
N ILE A 15 -17.72 -1.01 1.63
CA ILE A 15 -18.20 -1.05 3.01
C ILE A 15 -18.40 0.39 3.51
N GLY A 16 -19.67 0.76 3.69
CA GLY A 16 -20.06 2.03 4.27
C GLY A 16 -19.84 2.11 5.79
N PRO A 17 -19.96 3.32 6.39
CA PRO A 17 -19.63 3.55 7.80
C PRO A 17 -20.39 2.67 8.81
N ALA A 18 -21.65 2.33 8.51
CA ALA A 18 -22.51 1.54 9.39
C ALA A 18 -22.43 0.02 9.17
N GLN A 19 -21.70 -0.44 8.15
CA GLN A 19 -21.59 -1.87 7.84
C GLN A 19 -20.48 -2.54 8.65
N HIS A 20 -20.56 -3.87 8.76
CA HIS A 20 -19.53 -4.66 9.43
C HIS A 20 -18.18 -4.55 8.72
N ARG A 21 -17.11 -4.58 9.51
CA ARG A 21 -15.73 -4.60 9.01
C ARG A 21 -15.49 -5.85 8.16
N PRO A 22 -14.68 -5.75 7.10
CA PRO A 22 -14.30 -6.91 6.32
C PRO A 22 -13.44 -7.84 7.20
N THR A 23 -13.65 -9.14 7.05
CA THR A 23 -12.88 -10.16 7.77
C THR A 23 -12.38 -11.22 6.80
N ILE A 24 -11.17 -11.71 7.05
CA ILE A 24 -10.58 -12.82 6.30
C ILE A 24 -10.08 -13.83 7.34
N PRO A 25 -10.59 -15.07 7.32
CA PRO A 25 -10.15 -16.10 8.26
C PRO A 25 -8.62 -16.24 8.25
N GLY A 26 -8.03 -16.18 9.45
CA GLY A 26 -6.59 -16.27 9.64
C GLY A 26 -5.86 -14.93 9.55
N MET A 27 -6.44 -13.86 9.01
CA MET A 27 -5.78 -12.55 8.90
C MET A 27 -6.32 -11.52 9.89
N LYS A 28 -5.48 -10.54 10.22
CA LYS A 28 -5.81 -9.37 11.05
C LYS A 28 -6.04 -8.18 10.14
N LEU A 29 -7.19 -7.51 10.29
CA LEU A 29 -7.41 -6.21 9.67
C LEU A 29 -6.47 -5.18 10.30
N VAL A 30 -5.66 -4.53 9.47
CA VAL A 30 -4.68 -3.51 9.90
C VAL A 30 -5.32 -2.13 9.85
N ALA A 31 -5.89 -1.79 8.69
CA ALA A 31 -6.51 -0.51 8.43
C ALA A 31 -7.52 -0.62 7.30
N GLU A 32 -8.46 0.31 7.27
CA GLU A 32 -9.46 0.41 6.24
C GLU A 32 -9.82 1.87 5.98
N THR A 33 -10.21 2.16 4.74
CA THR A 33 -10.95 3.36 4.37
C THR A 33 -12.34 2.91 3.94
N ARG A 34 -13.37 3.34 4.67
CA ARG A 34 -14.75 2.93 4.43
C ARG A 34 -15.44 3.91 3.49
N HIS A 35 -15.98 3.39 2.40
CA HIS A 35 -16.81 4.16 1.49
C HIS A 35 -17.88 3.26 0.86
N ARG A 36 -19.01 3.83 0.42
CA ARG A 36 -20.11 3.04 -0.18
C ARG A 36 -19.87 2.72 -1.65
N GLN A 37 -19.15 3.59 -2.36
CA GLN A 37 -18.89 3.47 -3.80
C GLN A 37 -17.50 2.90 -4.10
N TYR A 38 -16.58 3.04 -3.15
CA TYR A 38 -15.20 2.56 -3.23
C TYR A 38 -14.80 2.11 -1.82
N GLY A 39 -13.52 1.91 -1.56
CA GLY A 39 -13.04 1.60 -0.22
C GLY A 39 -11.90 0.61 -0.26
N SER A 40 -11.04 0.69 0.74
CA SER A 40 -9.79 -0.05 0.77
C SER A 40 -9.60 -0.71 2.13
N ALA A 41 -8.98 -1.88 2.16
CA ALA A 41 -8.60 -2.55 3.40
C ALA A 41 -7.22 -3.19 3.25
N VAL A 42 -6.42 -3.12 4.31
CA VAL A 42 -5.16 -3.85 4.40
C VAL A 42 -5.24 -4.84 5.54
N PHE A 43 -4.90 -6.09 5.26
CA PHE A 43 -4.81 -7.16 6.22
C PHE A 43 -3.35 -7.59 6.37
N SER A 44 -3.00 -8.08 7.56
CA SER A 44 -1.74 -8.75 7.82
C SER A 44 -1.97 -10.14 8.40
N ARG A 45 -0.93 -10.98 8.41
CA ARG A 45 -0.95 -12.10 9.37
C ARG A 45 -0.96 -11.56 10.81
N PRO A 46 -1.55 -12.28 11.80
CA PRO A 46 -1.86 -11.72 13.13
C PRO A 46 -0.67 -11.18 13.93
N ASN A 47 0.51 -11.82 13.80
CA ASN A 47 1.70 -11.51 14.60
C ASN A 47 2.79 -10.78 13.80
N LEU A 48 2.42 -10.14 12.69
CA LEU A 48 3.36 -9.34 11.91
C LEU A 48 3.63 -8.03 12.65
N LYS A 49 4.91 -7.69 12.86
CA LYS A 49 5.29 -6.42 13.49
C LYS A 49 5.02 -5.27 12.51
N ILE A 50 3.99 -4.50 12.82
CA ILE A 50 3.66 -3.25 12.15
C ILE A 50 4.11 -2.13 13.07
N GLU A 51 4.93 -1.23 12.54
CA GLU A 51 5.47 -0.10 13.30
C GLU A 51 4.65 1.15 13.09
N GLU A 52 4.18 1.38 11.85
CA GLU A 52 3.37 2.54 11.51
C GLU A 52 2.26 2.17 10.54
N ILE A 53 1.16 2.91 10.66
CA ILE A 53 0.04 2.86 9.72
C ILE A 53 -0.27 4.31 9.35
N TRP A 54 -0.44 4.56 8.06
CA TRP A 54 -0.86 5.87 7.58
C TRP A 54 -1.88 5.74 6.48
N THR A 55 -3.03 6.37 6.68
CA THR A 55 -4.11 6.45 5.71
C THR A 55 -4.20 7.88 5.19
N HIS A 56 -4.39 8.03 3.88
CA HIS A 56 -4.60 9.33 3.27
C HIS A 56 -5.55 9.23 2.09
N THR A 57 -6.49 10.17 2.03
CA THR A 57 -7.39 10.37 0.88
C THR A 57 -7.11 11.76 0.33
N THR A 58 -6.80 11.84 -0.96
CA THR A 58 -6.57 13.11 -1.64
C THR A 58 -7.89 13.79 -2.03
N GLU A 59 -7.84 15.06 -2.46
CA GLU A 59 -9.00 15.77 -3.01
C GLU A 59 -9.60 15.07 -4.25
N GLY A 60 -8.80 14.29 -4.98
CA GLY A 60 -9.24 13.47 -6.11
C GLY A 60 -9.80 12.09 -5.71
N ASN A 61 -10.11 11.88 -4.43
CA ASN A 61 -10.58 10.61 -3.85
C ASN A 61 -9.64 9.42 -4.10
N MET A 62 -8.35 9.67 -4.33
CA MET A 62 -7.34 8.61 -4.34
C MET A 62 -7.08 8.20 -2.89
N GLU A 63 -7.29 6.93 -2.58
CA GLU A 63 -7.07 6.37 -1.26
C GLU A 63 -5.72 5.68 -1.19
N THR A 64 -5.00 5.92 -0.10
CA THR A 64 -3.77 5.20 0.21
C THR A 64 -3.81 4.69 1.64
N ILE A 65 -3.38 3.45 1.82
CA ILE A 65 -3.14 2.85 3.14
C ILE A 65 -1.71 2.33 3.13
N THR A 66 -0.83 3.00 3.85
CA THR A 66 0.54 2.55 4.05
C THR A 66 0.69 1.82 5.37
N VAL A 67 1.30 0.64 5.32
CA VAL A 67 1.71 -0.15 6.48
C VAL A 67 3.22 -0.24 6.46
N ALA A 68 3.87 0.31 7.49
CA ALA A 68 5.32 0.25 7.63
C ALA A 68 5.72 -0.88 8.58
N LEU A 69 6.55 -1.77 8.07
CA LEU A 69 7.25 -2.84 8.77
C LEU A 69 8.72 -2.40 8.99
N PRO A 70 9.52 -3.10 9.81
CA PRO A 70 10.88 -2.66 10.15
C PRO A 70 11.78 -2.29 8.95
N ASN A 71 11.66 -3.00 7.82
CA ASN A 71 12.51 -2.79 6.65
C ASN A 71 11.76 -2.40 5.37
N VAL A 72 10.44 -2.49 5.34
CA VAL A 72 9.64 -2.26 4.14
C VAL A 72 8.35 -1.53 4.49
N SER A 73 7.96 -0.59 3.65
CA SER A 73 6.63 -0.01 3.65
C SER A 73 5.83 -0.55 2.47
N VAL A 74 4.59 -0.93 2.73
CA VAL A 74 3.64 -1.36 1.70
C VAL A 74 2.50 -0.37 1.66
N THR A 75 2.30 0.29 0.52
CA THR A 75 1.23 1.25 0.27
C THR A 75 0.21 0.62 -0.67
N SER A 76 -0.97 0.31 -0.12
CA SER A 76 -2.17 0.01 -0.92
C SER A 76 -2.69 1.29 -1.53
N VAL A 77 -2.95 1.29 -2.84
CA VAL A 77 -3.48 2.44 -3.59
C VAL A 77 -4.81 2.05 -4.23
N TYR A 78 -5.82 2.89 -4.07
CA TYR A 78 -6.97 2.94 -4.96
C TYR A 78 -7.02 4.33 -5.60
N LYS A 79 -6.95 4.37 -6.93
CA LYS A 79 -7.11 5.59 -7.69
C LYS A 79 -8.40 5.50 -8.51
N PRO A 80 -9.34 6.45 -8.38
CA PRO A 80 -10.54 6.48 -9.21
C PRO A 80 -10.24 6.53 -10.72
N PRO A 81 -11.16 6.06 -11.57
CA PRO A 81 -11.06 6.19 -13.02
C PRO A 81 -11.09 7.67 -13.45
N ALA A 82 -10.44 7.96 -14.58
CA ALA A 82 -10.40 9.28 -15.21
C ALA A 82 -9.88 10.46 -14.37
N THR A 83 -9.33 10.22 -13.17
CA THR A 83 -8.62 11.24 -12.37
C THR A 83 -7.11 11.21 -12.67
N PRO A 84 -6.37 12.32 -12.50
CA PRO A 84 -4.91 12.31 -12.55
C PRO A 84 -4.33 11.50 -11.38
N PHE A 85 -3.13 10.94 -11.56
CA PHE A 85 -2.40 10.35 -10.45
C PHE A 85 -1.84 11.47 -9.56
N LEU A 86 -2.38 11.59 -8.34
CA LEU A 86 -1.96 12.61 -7.39
C LEU A 86 -0.85 12.02 -6.51
N TYR A 87 0.40 12.37 -6.78
CA TYR A 87 1.52 11.93 -5.96
C TYR A 87 1.40 12.51 -4.54
N THR A 88 1.56 11.65 -3.53
CA THR A 88 1.69 12.08 -2.14
C THR A 88 3.00 11.55 -1.60
N GLU A 89 3.84 12.43 -1.05
CA GLU A 89 5.07 12.01 -0.40
C GLU A 89 4.74 11.18 0.86
N LEU A 90 5.48 10.10 1.05
CA LEU A 90 5.32 9.26 2.22
C LEU A 90 5.84 9.99 3.48
N PRO A 91 5.07 10.02 4.59
CA PRO A 91 5.55 10.62 5.84
C PRO A 91 6.85 9.97 6.31
N GLU A 92 7.75 10.76 6.90
CA GLU A 92 9.05 10.27 7.43
C GLU A 92 8.92 9.03 8.30
N ARG A 93 7.91 9.00 9.21
CA ARG A 93 7.65 7.85 10.07
C ARG A 93 7.34 6.55 9.31
N CYS A 94 6.85 6.64 8.09
CA CYS A 94 6.55 5.49 7.22
C CYS A 94 7.71 5.15 6.26
N LYS A 95 8.74 6.01 6.14
CA LYS A 95 9.87 5.72 5.23
C LYS A 95 10.69 4.53 5.73
N ARG A 96 11.04 3.62 4.82
CA ARG A 96 11.76 2.38 5.11
C ARG A 96 12.81 2.14 4.03
N ARG A 97 13.64 1.09 4.20
CA ARG A 97 14.64 0.74 3.18
C ARG A 97 14.00 0.40 1.83
N PHE A 98 12.86 -0.27 1.85
CA PHE A 98 12.08 -0.63 0.67
C PHE A 98 10.68 -0.03 0.73
N HIS A 99 10.15 0.33 -0.43
CA HIS A 99 8.81 0.87 -0.60
C HIS A 99 8.12 0.12 -1.72
N ILE A 100 6.98 -0.47 -1.42
CA ILE A 100 6.16 -1.21 -2.37
C ILE A 100 4.83 -0.49 -2.47
N SER A 101 4.50 0.04 -3.64
CA SER A 101 3.17 0.57 -3.94
C SER A 101 2.43 -0.40 -4.84
N ILE A 102 1.23 -0.79 -4.43
CA ILE A 102 0.40 -1.78 -5.15
C ILE A 102 -1.08 -1.41 -5.03
N GLY A 103 -1.87 -1.75 -6.04
CA GLY A 103 -3.32 -1.63 -5.97
C GLY A 103 -3.93 -1.35 -7.33
N ASP A 104 -5.14 -0.79 -7.31
CA ASP A 104 -5.87 -0.41 -8.51
C ASP A 104 -5.61 1.06 -8.85
N PHE A 105 -4.93 1.28 -9.97
CA PHE A 105 -4.58 2.61 -10.45
C PHE A 105 -5.60 3.15 -11.47
N ASN A 106 -6.59 2.35 -11.88
CA ASN A 106 -7.52 2.65 -12.98
C ASN A 106 -6.81 3.34 -14.17
N ALA A 107 -5.65 2.80 -14.53
CA ALA A 107 -4.80 3.32 -15.57
C ALA A 107 -4.50 2.18 -16.55
N HIS A 108 -4.74 2.43 -17.83
CA HIS A 108 -4.37 1.51 -18.89
C HIS A 108 -2.99 1.89 -19.42
N SER A 109 -2.07 0.93 -19.51
CA SER A 109 -0.85 1.13 -20.28
C SER A 109 -1.22 1.19 -21.76
N ILE A 110 -0.75 2.21 -22.47
CA ILE A 110 -0.98 2.44 -23.92
C ILE A 110 -0.17 1.46 -24.81
N GLY A 111 0.11 0.25 -24.33
CA GLY A 111 0.83 -0.82 -25.00
C GLY A 111 0.83 -2.09 -24.14
N ALA A 112 1.09 -3.24 -24.76
CA ALA A 112 1.35 -4.48 -24.03
C ALA A 112 2.41 -4.19 -22.95
N MET A 113 2.08 -4.52 -21.70
CA MET A 113 2.87 -4.21 -20.51
C MET A 113 4.30 -4.78 -20.68
N ARG A 114 5.20 -4.00 -21.27
CA ARG A 114 6.64 -4.29 -21.21
C ARG A 114 7.02 -3.92 -19.79
N THR A 115 7.22 -4.93 -18.95
CA THR A 115 7.97 -4.80 -17.69
C THR A 115 9.34 -4.23 -18.03
N THR A 116 9.48 -2.91 -18.01
CA THR A 116 10.78 -2.28 -17.81
C THR A 116 11.05 -2.38 -16.33
N THR A 117 11.79 -3.41 -15.93
CA THR A 117 12.42 -3.45 -14.63
C THR A 117 13.40 -2.29 -14.56
N LYS A 118 12.95 -1.10 -14.14
CA LYS A 118 13.84 -0.10 -13.56
C LYS A 118 13.78 -0.30 -12.05
N MET A 119 14.52 -1.29 -11.56
CA MET A 119 15.06 -1.19 -10.21
C MET A 119 16.18 -0.15 -10.26
N GLU A 120 15.87 1.12 -9.94
CA GLU A 120 16.93 2.06 -9.58
C GLU A 120 17.38 1.77 -8.14
N MET A 121 18.30 0.82 -7.99
CA MET A 121 19.15 0.76 -6.80
C MET A 121 20.14 1.93 -6.87
N LYS A 122 19.83 3.02 -6.17
CA LYS A 122 20.83 4.08 -5.91
C LYS A 122 21.75 3.59 -4.79
N LEU A 123 22.83 2.90 -5.16
CA LEU A 123 23.92 2.60 -4.23
C LEU A 123 24.53 3.93 -3.77
N ARG A 124 24.64 4.14 -2.45
CA ARG A 124 25.39 5.27 -1.90
C ARG A 124 26.88 5.02 -2.19
N PRO A 125 27.63 6.00 -2.71
CA PRO A 125 29.06 5.85 -2.90
C PRO A 125 29.80 5.94 -1.55
N GLY A 126 30.66 4.95 -1.29
CA GLY A 126 31.89 5.10 -0.51
C GLY A 126 31.78 5.08 1.02
N LEU A 127 32.03 3.91 1.62
CA LEU A 127 32.92 3.87 2.78
C LEU A 127 34.25 3.31 2.29
N SER A 128 35.30 4.14 2.30
CA SER A 128 36.68 3.68 2.18
C SER A 128 37.07 2.93 3.45
N PRO A 129 37.82 1.82 3.36
CA PRO A 129 38.40 1.20 4.55
C PRO A 129 39.55 2.06 5.08
N SER A 130 39.49 2.42 6.36
CA SER A 130 40.66 2.87 7.11
C SER A 130 41.62 1.70 7.30
N THR A 131 42.86 1.86 6.83
CA THR A 131 44.01 1.05 7.26
C THR A 131 44.36 1.30 8.71
#